data_AF-A0A2P7QHC6-F1
#
_entry.id   AF-A0A2P7QHC6-F1
#
_cell.length_a   1.000
_cell.length_b   1.000
_cell.length_c   1.000
_cell.angle_alpha   90.00
_cell.angle_beta   90.00
_cell.angle_gamma   90.00
#
_symmetry.space_group_name_H-M   'P 1'
#
loop_
_entity.id
_entity.type
_entity.pdbx_description
1 polymer ?
#
loop_
_entity_poly.entity_id
_entity_poly.type
_entity_poly.pdbx_seq_one_letter_code
_entity_poly.pdbx_strand_id
1 'polypeptide(L)' 'MPAFAESGSVKPTKDPNQVVCEKQEVLGSRLAVRRVCMTRAQWAEQRRAERDLVQNSQLNARQKNPCNRTGC' A
#
# COMPACT_ATOMS: atom_id res chain seq x y z
N MET A 1 29.77 13.59 0.61
CA MET A 1 28.47 13.75 -0.10
C MET A 1 28.04 12.37 -0.59
N PRO A 2 26.83 11.84 -0.29
CA PRO A 2 26.42 10.54 -0.80
C PRO A 2 25.65 10.67 -2.12
N ALA A 3 25.96 9.76 -3.05
CA ALA A 3 25.42 9.68 -4.40
C ALA A 3 24.05 8.98 -4.41
N PHE A 4 23.08 9.55 -5.14
CA PHE A 4 21.81 8.89 -5.45
C PHE A 4 22.02 7.99 -6.67
N ALA A 5 21.98 6.67 -6.46
CA ALA A 5 21.98 5.71 -7.55
C ALA A 5 20.61 5.71 -8.24
N GLU A 6 20.54 6.26 -9.46
CA GLU A 6 19.44 6.03 -10.39
C GLU A 6 19.45 4.56 -10.82
N SER A 7 18.50 3.79 -10.30
CA SER A 7 18.21 2.45 -10.79
C SER A 7 17.00 2.50 -11.71
N GLY A 8 17.24 2.96 -12.94
CA GLY A 8 16.28 2.88 -14.03
C GLY A 8 16.07 1.43 -14.45
N SER A 9 15.21 0.69 -13.73
CA SER A 9 14.76 -0.63 -14.17
C SER A 9 13.67 -0.45 -15.24
N VAL A 10 14.06 -0.66 -16.50
CA VAL A 10 13.15 -0.83 -17.63
C VAL A 10 12.16 -1.94 -17.29
N LYS A 11 10.90 -1.55 -17.02
CA LYS A 11 9.82 -2.51 -16.74
C LYS A 11 9.38 -3.09 -18.09
N PRO A 12 9.39 -4.42 -18.29
CA PRO A 12 8.76 -4.99 -19.46
C PRO A 12 7.31 -4.54 -19.49
N THR A 13 6.83 -4.12 -20.66
CA THR A 13 5.40 -3.89 -20.95
C THR A 13 4.66 -5.12 -20.45
N LYS A 14 4.06 -5.00 -19.26
CA LYS A 14 3.52 -6.13 -18.53
C LYS A 14 2.04 -6.13 -18.79
N ASP A 15 1.60 -7.11 -19.57
CA ASP A 15 0.24 -7.24 -20.05
C ASP A 15 -0.77 -6.94 -18.93
N PRO A 16 -1.74 -6.03 -19.17
CA PRO A 16 -2.66 -5.55 -18.14
C PRO A 16 -3.55 -6.68 -17.58
N ASN A 17 -3.65 -7.80 -18.29
CA ASN A 17 -4.46 -8.97 -17.95
C ASN A 17 -3.70 -10.08 -17.23
N GLN A 18 -2.41 -9.91 -16.92
CA GLN A 18 -1.69 -10.96 -16.20
C GLN A 18 -2.27 -11.12 -14.78
N VAL A 19 -2.73 -12.33 -14.47
CA VAL A 19 -3.18 -12.71 -13.13
C VAL A 19 -1.96 -12.89 -12.24
N VAL A 20 -1.92 -12.14 -11.14
CA VAL A 20 -0.86 -12.18 -10.13
C VAL A 20 -1.47 -12.74 -8.86
N CYS A 21 -0.94 -13.89 -8.42
CA CYS A 21 -1.31 -14.52 -7.16
C CYS A 21 -0.32 -14.14 -6.06
N GLU A 22 -0.75 -13.34 -5.09
CA GLU A 22 0.06 -12.94 -3.94
C GLU A 22 -0.43 -13.65 -2.67
N LYS A 23 0.50 -14.02 -1.79
CA LYS A 23 0.19 -14.56 -0.45
C LYS A 23 0.05 -13.38 0.49
N GLN A 24 -1.17 -13.07 0.92
CA GLN A 24 -1.44 -12.06 1.93
C GLN A 24 -1.50 -12.73 3.31
N GLU A 25 -0.60 -12.33 4.20
CA GLU A 25 -0.69 -12.68 5.61
C GLU A 25 -1.81 -11.85 6.23
N VAL A 26 -2.76 -12.50 6.92
CA VAL A 26 -3.86 -11.80 7.58
C VAL A 26 -3.34 -11.16 8.86
N LEU A 27 -3.39 -9.82 8.93
CA LEU A 27 -3.03 -9.07 10.13
C LEU A 27 -3.88 -9.56 11.32
N GLY A 28 -3.22 -10.08 12.36
CA GLY A 28 -3.86 -10.62 13.56
C GLY A 28 -3.79 -12.15 13.71
N SER A 29 -3.37 -12.90 12.68
CA SER A 29 -3.10 -14.34 12.81
C SER A 29 -1.95 -14.77 11.90
N ARG A 30 -0.77 -14.98 12.50
CA ARG A 30 0.46 -15.41 11.81
C ARG A 30 0.34 -16.74 11.05
N LEU A 31 -0.67 -17.57 11.36
CA LEU A 31 -0.92 -18.84 10.67
C LEU A 31 -1.89 -18.69 9.49
N ALA A 32 -2.71 -17.64 9.47
CA ALA A 32 -3.72 -17.45 8.44
C ALA A 32 -3.10 -16.72 7.23
N VAL A 33 -2.50 -17.50 6.32
CA VAL A 33 -2.03 -17.00 5.03
C VAL A 33 -3.11 -17.25 3.98
N ARG A 34 -3.60 -16.18 3.35
CA ARG A 34 -4.56 -16.27 2.25
C ARG A 34 -3.84 -16.06 0.92
N ARG A 35 -4.16 -16.89 -0.08
CA ARG A 35 -3.68 -16.70 -1.46
C ARG A 35 -4.75 -15.94 -2.23
N VAL A 36 -4.41 -14.75 -2.71
CA VAL A 36 -5.32 -13.90 -3.47
C VAL A 36 -4.77 -13.78 -4.89
N CYS A 37 -5.53 -14.29 -5.85
CA CYS A 37 -5.21 -14.19 -7.27
C CYS A 37 -6.10 -13.13 -7.91
N MET A 38 -5.48 -12.05 -8.41
CA MET A 38 -6.18 -10.95 -9.07
C MET A 38 -5.39 -10.49 -10.29
N THR A 39 -6.04 -9.82 -11.24
CA THR A 39 -5.33 -9.25 -12.40
C THR A 39 -4.46 -8.08 -11.99
N ARG A 40 -3.43 -7.79 -12.79
CA ARG A 40 -2.56 -6.63 -12.57
C ARG A 40 -3.33 -5.31 -12.52
N ALA A 41 -4.36 -5.17 -13.35
CA ALA A 41 -5.28 -4.04 -13.32
C ALA A 41 -6.00 -3.92 -11.97
N GLN A 42 -6.58 -5.01 -11.48
CA GLN A 42 -7.26 -5.05 -10.18
C GLN A 42 -6.31 -4.73 -9.03
N TRP A 43 -5.08 -5.26 -9.03
CA TRP A 43 -4.07 -4.91 -8.05
C TRP A 43 -3.71 -3.42 -8.06
N ALA A 44 -3.64 -2.79 -9.24
CA ALA A 44 -3.35 -1.37 -9.37
C ALA A 44 -4.49 -0.48 -8.86
N GLU A 45 -5.74 -0.89 -9.08
CA GLU A 45 -6.92 -0.23 -8.51
C GLU A 45 -6.97 -0.39 -6.99
N GLN A 46 -6.79 -1.61 -6.48
CA GLN A 46 -6.78 -1.88 -5.05
C GLN A 46 -5.71 -1.07 -4.32
N ARG A 47 -4.46 -1.06 -4.83
CA ARG A 47 -3.39 -0.23 -4.25
C ARG A 47 -3.64 1.27 -4.36
N ARG A 48 -4.44 1.74 -5.31
CA ARG A 48 -4.85 3.16 -5.35
C ARG A 48 -5.84 3.44 -4.22
N ALA A 49 -6.92 2.66 -4.16
CA ALA A 49 -7.93 2.79 -3.10
C ALA A 49 -7.32 2.68 -1.69
N GLU A 50 -6.42 1.72 -1.45
CA GLU A 50 -5.73 1.58 -0.16
C GLU A 50 -4.89 2.81 0.18
N ARG A 51 -4.17 3.39 -0.80
CA ARG A 51 -3.40 4.62 -0.58
C ARG A 51 -4.29 5.80 -0.23
N ASP A 52 -5.43 5.96 -0.92
CA ASP A 52 -6.39 7.02 -0.64
C ASP A 52 -7.00 6.87 0.77
N LEU A 53 -7.36 5.64 1.15
CA LEU A 53 -7.86 5.34 2.49
C LEU A 53 -6.81 5.67 3.57
N VAL A 54 -5.56 5.25 3.37
CA VAL A 54 -4.47 5.55 4.31
C VAL A 54 -4.21 7.05 4.37
N GLN A 55 -4.12 7.74 3.23
CA GLN A 55 -3.93 9.20 3.19
C GLN A 55 -5.05 9.93 3.93
N ASN A 56 -6.30 9.62 3.64
CA ASN A 56 -7.45 10.20 4.34
C ASN A 56 -7.41 9.92 5.84
N SER A 57 -7.07 8.68 6.24
CA SER A 57 -6.94 8.32 7.65
C SER A 57 -5.84 9.12 8.37
N GLN A 58 -4.71 9.38 7.71
CA GLN A 58 -3.60 10.15 8.28
C GLN A 58 -3.94 11.64 8.41
N LEU A 59 -4.62 12.21 7.41
CA LEU A 59 -5.11 13.59 7.46
C LEU A 59 -6.14 13.76 8.59
N ASN A 60 -7.08 12.82 8.72
CA ASN A 60 -8.09 12.82 9.77
C ASN A 60 -7.50 12.59 11.17
N ALA A 61 -6.49 11.72 11.30
CA ALA A 61 -5.79 11.49 12.55
C ALA A 61 -5.02 12.74 13.02
N ARG A 62 -4.42 13.50 12.09
CA ARG A 62 -3.81 14.79 12.41
C ARG A 62 -4.81 15.84 12.90
N GLN A 63 -6.05 15.80 12.40
CA GLN A 63 -7.09 16.77 12.78
C GLN A 63 -7.74 16.46 14.14
N LYS A 64 -7.71 15.20 14.60
CA LYS A 64 -8.32 14.78 15.87
C LYS A 64 -7.46 14.97 17.13
N ASN A 65 -6.36 15.72 17.06
CA ASN A 65 -5.57 16.07 18.25
C ASN A 65 -5.59 17.59 18.55
N PRO A 66 -6.69 18.14 19.11
CA PRO A 66 -6.60 19.43 19.78
C PRO A 66 -6.04 19.35 21.22
N CYS A 67 -5.80 18.17 21.82
CA CYS A 67 -5.41 18.09 23.25
C CYS A 67 -4.38 16.98 23.57
N ASN A 68 -3.11 17.14 23.16
CA ASN A 68 -2.05 16.24 23.67
C ASN A 68 -0.68 16.92 23.86
N ARG A 69 -0.36 18.05 23.23
CA ARG A 69 1.01 18.60 23.29
C ARG A 69 1.26 19.64 24.39
N THR A 70 0.21 20.18 24.97
CA THR A 70 0.20 21.01 26.18
C THR A 70 -1.15 20.75 26.80
N GLY A 71 -1.22 20.56 28.12
CA GLY A 71 -2.48 20.27 28.84
C GLY A 71 -3.60 21.23 28.48
N CYS A 72 -4.83 20.83 28.84
CA CYS A 72 -6.03 21.65 28.73
C CYS A 72 -5.81 23.13 29.05
#